data_AF-A0A7K5LKA3-F1
#
_entry.id   AF-A0A7K5LKA3-F1
#
_cell.length_a   1.000
_cell.length_b   1.000
_cell.length_c   1.000
_cell.angle_alpha   90.00
_cell.angle_beta   90.00
_cell.angle_gamma   90.00
#
_symmetry.space_group_name_H-M   'P 1'
#
loop_
_entity.id
_entity.type
_entity.pdbx_description
1 polymer ?
#
loop_
_entity_poly.entity_id
_entity_poly.type
_entity_poly.pdbx_seq_one_letter_code
_entity_poly.pdbx_strand_id
1 'polypeptide(L)'
;MPVKNRYNLVDDGCDSRVPLHNEEAFQHGIHFQAKYIGSLDVPRPNSRVEIVAAMRRIRYEFKAKNIKKKKVSIIVSVDGVKVILRKKQKVRLLQPREWTWDESKMVVMHDPVYRIFYVSHDSQDLKIFSYIARDGANNSFRCNVFKSKKKSQAMRVVRTVGQAFEVCHKLSLQHALQNADGQADGASDKSAEEQPLEGDSQPSLRQWCGDASGGDTRADAEPRDCPLNIPLGARSVGAPLLLWGQHRGEPQSESQPEPVDPLTCPFLCAQDAENCSLHLASSQQLLSPSSPCSSASITPLASQHCLQLLQQQLLQQQQQTQVAVAQVHLLKDQLAAETAARIEAQARVRQLLLTNRDLLQHVSLLVRQLTVLEAR
;
A
#
# COMPACT_ATOMS: atom_id res chain seq x y z
N MET A 1 55.97 -21.98 -22.22
CA MET A 1 55.70 -20.88 -21.29
C MET A 1 54.22 -20.46 -21.39
N PRO A 2 53.28 -21.05 -20.64
CA PRO A 2 52.04 -20.37 -20.27
C PRO A 2 52.35 -19.56 -18.99
N VAL A 3 51.80 -18.38 -18.69
CA VAL A 3 50.40 -18.06 -18.45
C VAL A 3 50.27 -16.53 -18.60
N LYS A 4 49.45 -16.04 -19.53
CA LYS A 4 48.96 -14.66 -19.48
C LYS A 4 47.75 -14.64 -18.56
N ASN A 5 47.91 -14.07 -17.36
CA ASN A 5 46.82 -13.69 -16.48
C ASN A 5 45.85 -12.77 -17.24
N ARG A 6 44.77 -13.35 -17.75
CA ARG A 6 43.58 -12.59 -18.07
C ARG A 6 42.95 -12.25 -16.72
N TYR A 7 43.18 -11.02 -16.28
CA TYR A 7 42.35 -10.40 -15.25
C TYR A 7 40.89 -10.75 -15.57
N ASN A 8 40.23 -11.45 -14.65
CA ASN A 8 38.79 -11.58 -14.64
C ASN A 8 38.26 -10.15 -14.49
N LEU A 9 38.00 -9.50 -15.62
CA LEU A 9 37.15 -8.34 -15.67
C LEU A 9 35.81 -8.84 -15.14
N VAL A 10 35.52 -8.50 -13.89
CA VAL A 10 34.19 -8.65 -13.30
C VAL A 10 33.23 -8.09 -14.35
N ASP A 11 32.30 -8.92 -14.82
CA ASP A 11 31.25 -8.50 -15.74
C ASP A 11 30.37 -7.50 -14.98
N ASP A 12 30.78 -6.23 -14.95
CA ASP A 12 30.07 -5.08 -14.37
C ASP A 12 28.76 -4.77 -15.13
N GLY A 13 28.25 -5.74 -15.90
CA GLY A 13 27.14 -5.60 -16.83
C GLY A 13 25.78 -5.36 -16.20
N CYS A 14 25.65 -5.23 -14.87
CA CYS A 14 24.40 -4.92 -14.19
C CYS A 14 24.60 -4.43 -12.74
N ASP A 15 25.32 -3.32 -12.51
CA ASP A 15 25.07 -2.60 -11.25
C ASP A 15 23.62 -2.07 -11.27
N SER A 16 22.79 -2.59 -10.38
CA SER A 16 21.38 -2.22 -10.25
C SER A 16 21.19 -0.75 -9.86
N ARG A 17 22.22 -0.13 -9.27
CA ARG A 17 22.20 1.26 -8.78
C ARG A 17 22.37 2.31 -9.87
N VAL A 18 22.90 1.93 -11.04
CA VAL A 18 23.09 2.88 -12.14
C VAL A 18 21.79 2.97 -12.96
N PRO A 19 21.20 4.18 -13.14
CA PRO A 19 20.04 4.39 -13.99
C PRO A 19 20.26 3.81 -15.40
N LEU A 20 19.30 3.05 -15.91
CA LEU A 20 19.44 2.38 -17.22
C LEU A 20 19.13 3.35 -18.38
N HIS A 21 18.25 4.31 -18.13
CA HIS A 21 17.74 5.26 -19.11
C HIS A 21 17.79 6.68 -18.55
N ASN A 22 17.93 7.68 -19.42
CA ASN A 22 17.76 9.09 -19.01
C ASN A 22 16.30 9.36 -18.67
N GLU A 23 16.03 10.33 -17.80
CA GLU A 23 14.66 10.67 -17.36
C GLU A 23 13.77 11.09 -18.54
N GLU A 24 14.29 11.87 -19.50
CA GLU A 24 13.59 12.31 -20.73
C GLU A 24 13.16 11.15 -21.63
N ALA A 25 13.83 10.00 -21.55
CA ALA A 25 13.43 8.82 -22.33
C ALA A 25 12.05 8.29 -21.90
N PHE A 26 11.65 8.53 -20.65
CA PHE A 26 10.34 8.12 -20.15
C PHE A 26 9.20 9.02 -20.63
N GLN A 27 9.49 10.23 -21.11
CA GLN A 27 8.49 11.11 -21.75
C GLN A 27 8.11 10.58 -23.13
N HIS A 28 9.09 10.10 -23.89
CA HIS A 28 8.89 9.53 -25.23
C HIS A 28 8.41 8.08 -25.20
N GLY A 29 8.63 7.38 -24.09
CA GLY A 29 8.28 5.98 -23.91
C GLY A 29 9.37 5.03 -24.41
N ILE A 30 9.70 4.03 -23.59
CA ILE A 30 10.75 3.05 -23.87
C ILE A 30 10.09 1.75 -24.36
N HIS A 31 10.48 1.32 -25.57
CA HIS A 31 9.81 0.22 -26.27
C HIS A 31 10.53 -1.13 -26.10
N PHE A 32 9.79 -2.15 -25.71
CA PHE A 32 10.25 -3.53 -25.61
C PHE A 32 9.38 -4.49 -26.40
N GLN A 33 10.01 -5.49 -27.01
CA GLN A 33 9.30 -6.52 -27.76
C GLN A 33 9.25 -7.81 -26.94
N ALA A 34 8.06 -8.32 -26.67
CA ALA A 34 7.87 -9.54 -25.89
C ALA A 34 6.76 -10.41 -26.47
N LYS A 35 6.61 -11.62 -25.91
CA LYS A 35 5.46 -12.49 -26.14
C LYS A 35 4.58 -12.48 -24.91
N TYR A 36 3.36 -11.98 -25.02
CA TYR A 36 2.37 -12.01 -23.97
C TYR A 36 1.86 -13.45 -23.79
N ILE A 37 1.95 -13.96 -22.56
CA ILE A 37 1.53 -15.31 -22.21
C ILE A 37 0.05 -15.29 -21.82
N GLY A 38 -0.32 -14.39 -20.91
CA GLY A 38 -1.66 -14.25 -20.38
C GLY A 38 -1.67 -13.41 -19.12
N SER A 39 -2.88 -13.23 -18.58
CA SER A 39 -3.12 -12.61 -17.28
C SER A 39 -4.13 -13.41 -16.50
N LEU A 40 -4.10 -13.23 -15.19
CA LEU A 40 -5.09 -13.77 -14.27
C LEU A 40 -5.23 -12.80 -13.09
N ASP A 41 -6.44 -12.74 -12.56
CA ASP A 41 -6.69 -12.06 -11.29
C ASP A 41 -6.16 -12.91 -10.15
N VAL A 42 -5.37 -12.29 -9.30
CA VAL A 42 -4.68 -12.93 -8.18
C VAL A 42 -5.08 -12.22 -6.90
N PRO A 43 -5.09 -12.93 -5.75
CA PRO A 43 -5.19 -12.26 -4.47
C PRO A 43 -4.01 -11.30 -4.29
N ARG A 44 -4.16 -10.32 -3.40
CA ARG A 44 -3.08 -9.38 -3.07
C ARG A 44 -1.85 -10.17 -2.62
N PRO A 45 -0.74 -10.11 -3.36
CA PRO A 45 0.44 -10.89 -3.00
C PRO A 45 1.15 -10.25 -1.81
N ASN A 46 1.47 -11.05 -0.81
CA ASN A 46 2.18 -10.61 0.40
C ASN A 46 3.65 -11.03 0.41
N SER A 47 4.04 -11.95 -0.48
CA SER A 47 5.41 -12.47 -0.53
C SER A 47 5.91 -12.65 -1.97
N ARG A 48 7.24 -12.61 -2.14
CA ARG A 48 7.87 -12.93 -3.44
C ARG A 48 7.54 -14.34 -3.91
N VAL A 49 7.33 -15.27 -2.97
CA VAL A 49 6.99 -16.67 -3.28
C VAL A 49 5.61 -16.75 -3.94
N GLU A 50 4.61 -16.05 -3.42
CA GLU A 50 3.26 -15.98 -4.02
C GLU A 50 3.29 -15.40 -5.43
N ILE A 51 4.09 -14.35 -5.65
CA ILE A 51 4.24 -13.72 -6.97
C ILE A 51 4.80 -14.73 -7.97
N VAL A 52 5.89 -15.42 -7.62
CA VAL A 52 6.48 -16.45 -8.49
C VAL A 52 5.52 -17.62 -8.70
N ALA A 53 4.77 -18.03 -7.68
CA ALA A 53 3.75 -19.07 -7.78
C ALA A 53 2.64 -18.68 -8.77
N ALA A 54 2.12 -17.45 -8.68
CA ALA A 54 1.11 -16.91 -9.59
C ALA A 54 1.64 -16.83 -11.03
N MET A 55 2.87 -16.35 -11.25
CA MET A 55 3.51 -16.33 -12.56
C MET A 55 3.59 -17.72 -13.19
N ARG A 56 3.99 -18.72 -12.40
CA ARG A 56 4.10 -20.11 -12.86
C ARG A 56 2.74 -20.72 -13.15
N ARG A 57 1.74 -20.48 -12.30
CA ARG A 57 0.35 -20.89 -12.51
C ARG A 57 -0.17 -20.38 -13.85
N ILE A 58 -0.09 -19.08 -14.11
CA ILE A 58 -0.52 -18.45 -15.38
C ILE A 58 0.24 -19.07 -16.55
N ARG A 59 1.56 -19.22 -16.43
CA ARG A 59 2.39 -19.80 -17.49
C ARG A 59 1.98 -21.23 -17.85
N TYR A 60 1.72 -22.07 -16.85
CA TYR A 60 1.37 -23.48 -17.07
C TYR A 60 -0.08 -23.64 -17.52
N GLU A 61 -1.01 -22.86 -16.98
CA GLU A 61 -2.41 -22.89 -17.36
C GLU A 61 -2.61 -22.53 -18.83
N PHE A 62 -1.99 -21.44 -19.30
CA PHE A 62 -2.07 -21.05 -20.71
C PHE A 62 -1.33 -22.02 -21.63
N LYS A 63 -0.27 -22.68 -21.13
CA LYS A 63 0.42 -23.76 -21.87
C LYS A 63 -0.49 -24.98 -22.00
N ALA A 64 -1.16 -25.40 -20.93
CA ALA A 64 -2.07 -26.54 -20.92
C ALA A 64 -3.31 -26.30 -21.80
N LYS A 65 -3.86 -25.08 -21.78
CA LYS A 65 -4.96 -24.64 -22.66
C LYS A 65 -4.55 -24.47 -24.13
N ASN A 66 -3.30 -24.75 -24.49
CA ASN A 66 -2.74 -24.57 -25.85
C ASN A 66 -2.92 -23.16 -26.43
N ILE A 67 -3.01 -22.14 -25.57
CA ILE A 67 -3.18 -20.75 -26.01
C ILE A 67 -1.82 -20.23 -26.51
N LYS A 68 -1.78 -19.83 -27.78
CA LYS A 68 -0.57 -19.29 -28.39
C LYS A 68 -0.28 -17.89 -27.86
N LYS A 69 0.99 -17.70 -27.46
CA LYS A 69 1.50 -16.41 -26.98
C LYS A 69 1.41 -15.33 -28.07
N LYS A 70 0.85 -14.17 -27.75
CA LYS A 70 0.70 -13.05 -28.68
C LYS A 70 1.99 -12.22 -28.74
N LYS A 71 2.42 -11.80 -29.93
CA LYS A 71 3.57 -10.87 -30.05
C LYS A 71 3.10 -9.46 -29.71
N VAL A 72 3.74 -8.84 -28.73
CA VAL A 72 3.36 -7.53 -28.21
C VAL A 72 4.55 -6.56 -28.18
N SER A 73 4.23 -5.28 -28.21
CA SER A 73 5.12 -4.18 -27.89
C SER A 73 4.70 -3.63 -26.53
N ILE A 74 5.62 -3.56 -25.58
CA ILE A 74 5.43 -2.96 -24.27
C ILE A 74 6.10 -1.60 -24.32
N ILE A 75 5.40 -0.56 -23.90
CA ILE A 75 5.88 0.82 -23.85
C ILE A 75 5.85 1.24 -22.39
N VAL A 76 7.00 1.62 -21.85
CA VAL A 76 7.15 2.09 -20.47
C VAL A 76 7.39 3.59 -20.51
N SER A 77 6.52 4.37 -19.87
CA SER A 77 6.56 5.83 -19.85
C SER A 77 6.19 6.36 -18.47
N VAL A 78 6.23 7.69 -18.30
CA VAL A 78 5.74 8.37 -17.09
C VAL A 78 4.23 8.20 -16.87
N ASP A 79 3.45 8.04 -17.95
CA ASP A 79 2.01 7.81 -17.88
C ASP A 79 1.70 6.39 -17.36
N GLY A 80 2.40 5.39 -17.90
CA GLY A 80 2.17 4.01 -17.53
C GLY A 80 2.90 2.98 -18.38
N VAL A 81 2.45 1.73 -18.20
CA VAL A 81 2.83 0.60 -19.03
C VAL A 81 1.71 0.31 -20.03
N LYS A 82 1.96 0.61 -21.30
CA LYS A 82 1.05 0.32 -22.43
C LYS A 82 1.50 -0.93 -23.14
N VAL A 83 0.60 -1.90 -23.32
CA VAL A 83 0.87 -3.14 -24.06
C VAL A 83 0.03 -3.15 -25.33
N ILE A 84 0.69 -3.26 -26.48
CA ILE A 84 0.04 -3.18 -27.80
C ILE A 84 0.33 -4.46 -28.60
N LEU A 85 -0.69 -5.01 -29.26
CA LEU A 85 -0.51 -6.14 -30.19
C LEU A 85 0.33 -5.72 -31.39
N ARG A 86 1.31 -6.55 -31.78
CA ARG A 86 2.06 -6.34 -33.01
C ARG A 86 1.39 -7.10 -34.15
N LYS A 87 0.81 -6.38 -35.12
CA LYS A 87 0.23 -6.99 -36.32
C LYS A 87 1.33 -7.67 -37.15
N LYS A 88 1.06 -8.88 -37.66
CA LYS A 88 1.92 -9.49 -38.68
C LYS A 88 1.71 -8.73 -40.00
N GLN A 89 2.81 -8.33 -40.63
CA GLN A 89 2.85 -7.52 -41.86
C GLN A 89 2.03 -8.09 -43.03
N LYS A 90 1.71 -9.40 -43.02
CA LYS A 90 1.00 -10.10 -44.10
C LYS A 90 -0.44 -9.60 -44.38
N VAL A 91 -1.08 -8.89 -43.45
CA VAL A 91 -2.43 -8.31 -43.64
C VAL A 91 -2.38 -6.91 -44.29
N ARG A 92 -1.21 -6.29 -44.47
CA ARG A 92 -1.08 -4.98 -45.13
C ARG A 92 -1.20 -5.05 -46.66
N LEU A 93 -1.06 -6.21 -47.28
CA LEU A 93 -0.98 -6.35 -48.74
C LEU A 93 -2.33 -6.57 -49.44
N LEU A 94 -3.43 -6.81 -48.71
CA LEU A 94 -4.72 -7.17 -49.32
C LEU A 94 -5.85 -6.15 -49.16
N GLN A 95 -5.70 -5.08 -48.36
CA GLN A 95 -6.69 -4.00 -48.25
C GLN A 95 -6.00 -2.66 -47.94
N PRO A 96 -5.81 -1.79 -48.96
CA PRO A 96 -5.28 -0.44 -48.79
C PRO A 96 -6.37 0.65 -48.68
N ARG A 97 -7.53 0.36 -48.05
CA ARG A 97 -8.58 1.37 -47.83
C ARG A 97 -8.80 1.62 -46.33
N GLU A 98 -8.70 2.91 -45.98
CA GLU A 98 -8.95 3.56 -44.68
C GLU A 98 -7.81 3.50 -43.65
N TRP A 99 -6.89 4.46 -43.76
CA TRP A 99 -5.72 4.68 -42.91
C TRP A 99 -6.05 5.44 -41.61
N THR A 100 -6.93 4.89 -40.77
CA THR A 100 -7.05 5.33 -39.37
C THR A 100 -6.79 4.13 -38.47
N TRP A 101 -5.51 3.84 -38.25
CA TRP A 101 -5.06 2.88 -37.25
C TRP A 101 -5.39 3.43 -35.87
N ASP A 102 -6.60 3.21 -35.41
CA ASP A 102 -7.01 3.62 -34.07
C ASP A 102 -6.18 2.83 -33.05
N GLU A 103 -5.21 3.49 -32.41
CA GLU A 103 -4.28 2.88 -31.45
C GLU A 103 -5.04 2.09 -30.38
N SER A 104 -6.20 2.62 -29.98
CA SER A 104 -7.16 2.05 -29.04
C SER A 104 -7.55 0.61 -29.39
N LYS A 105 -7.68 0.28 -30.68
CA LYS A 105 -8.11 -1.06 -31.14
C LYS A 105 -7.02 -2.12 -31.01
N MET A 106 -5.75 -1.71 -30.85
CA MET A 106 -4.61 -2.64 -30.72
C MET A 106 -4.02 -2.67 -29.29
N VAL A 107 -4.46 -1.77 -28.42
CA VAL A 107 -4.07 -1.76 -27.01
C VAL A 107 -4.70 -2.97 -26.31
N VAL A 108 -3.85 -3.78 -25.69
CA VAL A 108 -4.27 -4.90 -24.85
C VAL A 108 -4.64 -4.41 -23.47
N MET A 109 -3.80 -3.55 -22.93
CA MET A 109 -3.91 -3.00 -21.59
C MET A 109 -3.06 -1.73 -21.51
N HIS A 110 -3.53 -0.81 -20.68
CA HIS A 110 -2.83 0.39 -20.30
C HIS A 110 -3.01 0.57 -18.80
N ASP A 111 -1.94 0.35 -18.05
CA ASP A 111 -1.94 0.44 -16.60
C ASP A 111 -1.05 1.62 -16.18
N PRO A 112 -1.60 2.67 -15.55
CA PRO A 112 -0.82 3.82 -15.09
C PRO A 112 0.24 3.43 -14.08
N VAL A 113 1.37 4.16 -14.02
CA VAL A 113 2.50 3.82 -13.14
C VAL A 113 2.07 3.67 -11.68
N TYR A 114 1.23 4.58 -11.18
CA TYR A 114 0.73 4.56 -9.80
C TYR A 114 -0.17 3.37 -9.44
N ARG A 115 -0.66 2.61 -10.43
CA ARG A 115 -1.45 1.38 -10.21
C ARG A 115 -0.62 0.11 -10.26
N ILE A 116 0.61 0.17 -10.78
CA ILE A 116 1.46 -1.00 -10.85
C ILE A 116 2.06 -1.24 -9.46
N PHE A 117 1.67 -2.34 -8.85
CA PHE A 117 2.02 -2.70 -7.49
C PHE A 117 3.40 -3.36 -7.40
N TYR A 118 3.73 -4.20 -8.39
CA TYR A 118 4.97 -4.96 -8.36
C TYR A 118 5.43 -5.36 -9.76
N VAL A 119 6.74 -5.40 -9.98
CA VAL A 119 7.36 -5.90 -11.22
C VAL A 119 8.42 -6.95 -10.87
N SER A 120 8.43 -8.08 -11.57
CA SER A 120 9.26 -9.23 -11.18
C SER A 120 9.64 -10.15 -12.34
N HIS A 121 10.57 -11.08 -12.08
CA HIS A 121 10.95 -12.16 -12.98
C HIS A 121 10.91 -13.51 -12.25
N ASP A 122 10.73 -14.61 -12.99
CA ASP A 122 10.79 -15.96 -12.43
C ASP A 122 12.26 -16.31 -12.09
N SER A 123 12.51 -16.80 -10.88
CA SER A 123 13.85 -17.18 -10.42
C SER A 123 14.48 -18.30 -11.25
N GLN A 124 13.67 -19.16 -11.88
CA GLN A 124 14.15 -20.31 -12.66
C GLN A 124 14.17 -20.03 -14.17
N ASP A 125 13.27 -19.19 -14.68
CA ASP A 125 13.21 -18.81 -16.09
C ASP A 125 13.27 -17.29 -16.21
N LEU A 126 14.49 -16.76 -16.18
CA LEU A 126 14.77 -15.32 -16.23
C LEU A 126 14.39 -14.66 -17.56
N LYS A 127 13.84 -15.40 -18.53
CA LYS A 127 13.19 -14.85 -19.74
C LYS A 127 11.72 -14.51 -19.49
N ILE A 128 11.14 -14.99 -18.40
CA ILE A 128 9.77 -14.72 -17.97
C ILE A 128 9.79 -13.59 -16.97
N PHE A 129 8.98 -12.58 -17.25
CA PHE A 129 8.77 -11.46 -16.35
C PHE A 129 7.29 -11.15 -16.28
N SER A 130 6.90 -10.48 -15.20
CA SER A 130 5.53 -10.05 -14.96
C SER A 130 5.50 -8.69 -14.32
N TYR A 131 4.35 -8.06 -14.42
CA TYR A 131 3.97 -6.98 -13.52
C TYR A 131 2.56 -7.24 -13.00
N ILE A 132 2.26 -6.68 -11.83
CA ILE A 132 0.97 -6.77 -11.18
C ILE A 132 0.41 -5.37 -11.10
N ALA A 133 -0.78 -5.17 -11.65
CA ALA A 133 -1.51 -3.92 -11.58
C ALA A 133 -2.75 -4.08 -10.70
N ARG A 134 -3.04 -3.05 -9.90
CA ARG A 134 -4.28 -2.96 -9.13
C ARG A 134 -5.37 -2.35 -10.00
N ASP A 135 -6.50 -3.03 -10.09
CA ASP A 135 -7.70 -2.49 -10.72
C ASP A 135 -8.44 -1.57 -9.74
N GLY A 136 -8.84 -0.39 -10.22
CA GLY A 136 -9.40 0.67 -9.39
C GLY A 136 -10.85 0.43 -8.98
N ALA A 137 -11.60 -0.36 -9.75
CA ALA A 137 -13.03 -0.57 -9.52
C ALA A 137 -13.32 -1.65 -8.46
N ASN A 138 -12.55 -2.74 -8.46
CA ASN A 138 -12.80 -3.93 -7.64
C ASN A 138 -11.66 -4.23 -6.66
N ASN A 139 -10.63 -3.37 -6.59
CA ASN A 139 -9.41 -3.58 -5.82
C ASN A 139 -8.72 -4.95 -6.08
N SER A 140 -8.99 -5.54 -7.24
CA SER A 140 -8.38 -6.80 -7.65
C SER A 140 -6.97 -6.57 -8.17
N PHE A 141 -6.12 -7.57 -8.06
CA PHE A 141 -4.76 -7.53 -8.57
C PHE A 141 -4.68 -8.39 -9.82
N ARG A 142 -4.30 -7.79 -10.95
CA ARG A 142 -4.13 -8.49 -12.22
C ARG A 142 -2.65 -8.74 -12.46
N CYS A 143 -2.25 -10.01 -12.51
CA CYS A 143 -0.88 -10.39 -12.83
C CYS A 143 -0.74 -10.62 -14.33
N ASN A 144 0.12 -9.85 -14.99
CA ASN A 144 0.38 -9.92 -16.43
C ASN A 144 1.72 -10.59 -16.70
N VAL A 145 1.74 -11.69 -17.48
CA VAL A 145 2.95 -12.52 -17.67
C VAL A 145 3.43 -12.48 -19.12
N PHE A 146 4.73 -12.26 -19.29
CA PHE A 146 5.39 -12.09 -20.58
C PHE A 146 6.63 -13.00 -20.71
N LYS A 147 7.01 -13.30 -21.95
CA LYS A 147 8.25 -14.00 -22.29
C LYS A 147 9.09 -13.18 -23.28
N SER A 148 10.30 -12.85 -22.88
CA SER A 148 11.32 -12.19 -23.73
C SER A 148 12.10 -13.19 -24.59
N LYS A 149 12.82 -12.67 -25.60
CA LYS A 149 13.73 -13.49 -26.42
C LYS A 149 15.05 -13.78 -25.67
N LYS A 150 15.58 -12.78 -24.98
CA LYS A 150 16.83 -12.83 -24.20
C LYS A 150 16.55 -12.57 -22.72
N LYS A 151 17.33 -13.20 -21.82
CA LYS A 151 17.28 -12.91 -20.36
C LYS A 151 17.59 -11.44 -20.10
N SER A 152 18.64 -10.90 -20.73
CA SER A 152 19.02 -9.49 -20.60
C SER A 152 17.89 -8.54 -20.97
N GLN A 153 17.08 -8.88 -21.97
CA GLN A 153 15.91 -8.08 -22.34
C GLN A 153 14.84 -8.09 -21.24
N ALA A 154 14.52 -9.25 -20.66
CA ALA A 154 13.57 -9.33 -19.54
C ALA A 154 14.06 -8.52 -18.33
N MET A 155 15.34 -8.67 -17.97
CA MET A 155 15.95 -7.90 -16.89
C MET A 155 15.89 -6.40 -17.15
N ARG A 156 16.19 -5.95 -18.38
CA ARG A 156 16.07 -4.54 -18.78
C ARG A 156 14.65 -4.02 -18.63
N VAL A 157 13.63 -4.80 -19.02
CA VAL A 157 12.23 -4.39 -18.84
C VAL A 157 11.92 -4.18 -17.36
N VAL A 158 12.25 -5.15 -16.50
CA VAL A 158 11.99 -5.06 -15.05
C VAL A 158 12.69 -3.85 -14.44
N ARG A 159 13.96 -3.61 -14.78
CA ARG A 159 14.72 -2.43 -14.31
C ARG A 159 14.13 -1.11 -14.83
N THR A 160 13.67 -1.08 -16.08
CA THR A 160 13.09 0.13 -16.68
C THR A 160 11.77 0.50 -16.03
N VAL A 161 10.91 -0.49 -15.74
CA VAL A 161 9.68 -0.25 -14.98
C VAL A 161 9.99 0.18 -13.55
N GLY A 162 11.00 -0.43 -12.91
CA GLY A 162 11.50 0.00 -11.60
C GLY A 162 11.91 1.47 -11.58
N GLN A 163 12.70 1.88 -12.58
CA GLN A 163 13.13 3.27 -12.73
C GLN A 163 11.95 4.21 -13.05
N ALA A 164 10.94 3.77 -13.80
CA ALA A 164 9.74 4.57 -14.07
C ALA A 164 8.99 4.93 -12.78
N PHE A 165 8.99 4.06 -11.76
CA PHE A 165 8.41 4.39 -10.45
C PHE A 165 9.11 5.57 -9.80
N GLU A 166 10.45 5.57 -9.82
CA GLU A 166 11.26 6.64 -9.23
C GLU A 166 11.05 7.97 -9.97
N VAL A 167 11.07 7.94 -11.31
CA VAL A 167 10.87 9.15 -12.14
C VAL A 167 9.46 9.71 -11.95
N CYS A 168 8.43 8.87 -12.00
CA CYS A 168 7.04 9.30 -11.81
C CYS A 168 6.81 9.90 -10.42
N HIS A 169 7.41 9.31 -9.38
CA HIS A 169 7.34 9.84 -8.02
C HIS A 169 8.01 11.21 -7.91
N LYS A 170 9.21 11.37 -8.49
CA LYS A 170 9.95 12.64 -8.51
C LYS A 170 9.16 13.76 -9.22
N LEU A 171 8.56 13.45 -10.37
CA LEU A 171 7.72 14.42 -11.11
C LEU A 171 6.47 14.81 -10.31
N SER A 172 5.82 13.85 -9.64
CA SER A 172 4.66 14.14 -8.80
C SER A 172 4.99 15.10 -7.65
N LEU A 173 6.18 15.00 -7.05
CA LEU A 173 6.63 15.93 -6.02
C LEU A 173 6.91 17.33 -6.58
N GLN A 174 7.55 17.43 -7.75
CA GLN A 174 7.83 18.71 -8.39
C GLN A 174 6.56 19.47 -8.77
N HIS A 175 5.56 18.77 -9.31
CA HIS A 175 4.26 19.36 -9.62
C HIS A 175 3.52 19.82 -8.35
N ALA A 176 3.61 19.08 -7.24
CA ALA A 176 3.01 19.49 -5.98
C ALA A 176 3.64 20.77 -5.40
N LEU A 177 4.96 20.94 -5.55
CA LEU A 177 5.69 22.12 -5.08
C LEU A 177 5.45 23.35 -5.98
N GLN A 178 5.50 23.18 -7.31
CA GLN A 178 5.25 24.28 -8.25
C GLN A 178 3.81 24.82 -8.17
N ASN A 179 2.84 23.98 -7.77
CA ASN A 179 1.46 24.40 -7.56
C ASN A 179 1.24 25.13 -6.21
N ALA A 180 2.20 25.06 -5.27
CA ALA A 180 2.12 25.75 -3.99
C ALA A 180 2.74 27.16 -4.03
N ASP A 181 3.73 27.39 -4.90
CA ASP A 181 4.46 28.66 -5.01
C ASP A 181 3.91 29.62 -6.09
N GLY A 182 2.79 29.27 -6.76
CA GLY A 182 2.25 29.99 -7.92
C GLY A 182 1.06 30.93 -7.67
N GLN A 183 0.66 31.16 -6.42
CA GLN A 183 -0.46 32.07 -6.09
C GLN A 183 0.02 33.26 -5.24
N ALA A 184 1.03 33.97 -5.73
CA ALA A 184 1.28 35.36 -5.41
C ALA A 184 1.80 36.03 -6.69
N ASP A 185 1.37 37.27 -6.92
CA ASP A 185 1.82 38.18 -7.98
C ASP A 185 1.08 38.11 -9.32
N GLY A 186 -0.24 38.29 -9.22
CA GLY A 186 -1.07 38.83 -10.29
C GLY A 186 -1.55 40.25 -9.96
N ALA A 187 -0.67 41.25 -10.00
CA ALA A 187 -1.06 42.65 -10.04
C ALA A 187 -0.25 43.38 -11.11
N SER A 188 -0.80 43.36 -12.33
CA SER A 188 -0.41 44.29 -13.38
C SER A 188 -1.06 45.62 -13.04
N ASP A 189 -0.27 46.64 -12.67
CA ASP A 189 -0.79 47.99 -12.49
C ASP A 189 -0.07 48.97 -13.43
N LYS A 190 -0.79 49.33 -14.49
CA LYS A 190 -0.67 50.60 -15.18
C LYS A 190 -1.98 51.34 -14.94
N SER A 191 -1.95 52.43 -14.18
CA SER A 191 -2.40 53.78 -14.62
C SER A 191 -2.50 54.73 -13.42
N ALA A 192 -2.13 55.97 -13.67
CA ALA A 192 -2.03 57.07 -12.73
C ALA A 192 -3.33 57.90 -12.65
N GLU A 193 -3.38 58.72 -11.58
CA GLU A 193 -4.15 59.97 -11.36
C GLU A 193 -5.58 59.91 -10.73
N GLU A 194 -5.58 60.02 -9.40
CA GLU A 194 -6.16 61.05 -8.49
C GLU A 194 -7.64 61.58 -8.57
N GLN A 195 -8.41 61.25 -7.50
CA GLN A 195 -9.18 62.11 -6.55
C GLN A 195 -10.44 62.93 -7.00
N PRO A 196 -11.36 63.39 -6.08
CA PRO A 196 -11.83 62.87 -4.77
C PRO A 196 -13.37 63.06 -4.48
N LEU A 197 -13.84 62.53 -3.32
CA LEU A 197 -14.90 63.01 -2.38
C LEU A 197 -16.24 62.23 -2.16
N GLU A 198 -16.41 61.86 -0.87
CA GLU A 198 -17.60 61.86 0.03
C GLU A 198 -18.68 60.74 -0.02
N GLY A 199 -18.97 60.13 1.14
CA GLY A 199 -20.30 59.57 1.45
C GLY A 199 -20.41 58.20 2.17
N ASP A 200 -20.08 58.19 3.47
CA ASP A 200 -20.30 57.21 4.57
C ASP A 200 -21.38 56.09 4.49
N SER A 201 -21.02 54.86 4.90
CA SER A 201 -21.73 54.04 5.94
C SER A 201 -21.10 52.65 6.21
N GLN A 202 -20.71 52.40 7.48
CA GLN A 202 -20.33 51.12 8.14
C GLN A 202 -21.55 50.18 8.37
N PRO A 203 -21.47 48.93 8.92
CA PRO A 203 -20.46 48.27 9.81
C PRO A 203 -20.07 46.82 9.35
N SER A 204 -19.26 45.94 9.97
CA SER A 204 -18.33 45.87 11.11
C SER A 204 -17.64 44.48 11.09
N LEU A 205 -16.44 44.41 11.69
CA LEU A 205 -15.80 43.27 12.38
C LEU A 205 -15.08 42.15 11.58
N ARG A 206 -13.74 42.18 11.55
CA ARG A 206 -12.89 41.39 12.47
C ARG A 206 -11.41 41.73 12.30
N GLN A 207 -10.79 42.01 13.45
CA GLN A 207 -9.39 42.36 13.64
C GLN A 207 -8.65 41.19 14.27
N TRP A 208 -7.47 40.87 13.74
CA TRP A 208 -6.39 40.29 14.54
C TRP A 208 -5.07 40.87 14.01
N CYS A 209 -4.46 41.77 14.79
CA CYS A 209 -3.14 42.32 14.54
C CYS A 209 -2.07 41.40 15.14
N GLY A 210 -0.96 41.27 14.42
CA GLY A 210 0.34 40.94 15.00
C GLY A 210 1.09 42.19 15.46
N ASP A 211 2.22 41.94 16.11
CA ASP A 211 3.52 42.66 16.18
C ASP A 211 4.11 42.48 17.58
N ALA A 212 5.41 42.58 17.86
CA ALA A 212 6.68 42.37 17.17
C ALA A 212 7.78 42.71 18.21
N SER A 213 9.02 42.27 17.95
CA SER A 213 10.28 42.70 18.61
C SER A 213 10.51 42.19 20.05
N GLY A 214 11.68 41.74 20.49
CA GLY A 214 13.06 41.87 20.02
C GLY A 214 13.93 42.30 21.23
N GLY A 215 15.01 41.56 21.56
CA GLY A 215 16.07 42.02 22.48
C GLY A 215 16.60 41.03 23.53
N ASP A 216 17.92 40.82 23.49
CA ASP A 216 18.79 39.99 24.36
C ASP A 216 18.75 40.26 25.87
N THR A 217 18.93 39.24 26.73
CA THR A 217 20.00 39.19 27.77
C THR A 217 20.16 37.78 28.40
N ARG A 218 21.41 37.40 28.72
CA ARG A 218 21.87 36.24 29.52
C ARG A 218 21.44 36.32 31.00
N ALA A 219 21.12 35.18 31.63
CA ALA A 219 21.66 34.71 32.92
C ALA A 219 20.96 33.41 33.41
N ASP A 220 21.72 32.59 34.12
CA ASP A 220 21.43 31.28 34.71
C ASP A 220 20.24 31.22 35.68
N ALA A 221 19.55 30.06 35.76
CA ALA A 221 19.22 29.35 37.01
C ALA A 221 18.35 28.09 36.79
N GLU A 222 18.69 27.07 37.56
CA GLU A 222 18.18 25.70 37.73
C GLU A 222 16.65 25.49 37.93
N PRO A 223 16.16 24.24 37.75
CA PRO A 223 14.75 23.87 37.82
C PRO A 223 14.30 23.48 39.24
N ARG A 224 13.01 23.66 39.54
CA ARG A 224 12.37 23.21 40.78
C ARG A 224 11.60 21.89 40.59
N ASP A 225 12.09 20.87 41.30
CA ASP A 225 11.43 19.71 41.92
C ASP A 225 10.04 20.03 42.53
N CYS A 226 9.06 19.14 42.78
CA CYS A 226 8.92 17.68 43.03
C CYS A 226 7.39 17.43 43.39
N PRO A 227 6.86 16.30 43.97
CA PRO A 227 7.40 14.94 44.20
C PRO A 227 6.37 13.75 44.05
N LEU A 228 6.88 12.52 44.28
CA LEU A 228 6.33 11.37 45.07
C LEU A 228 6.10 9.98 44.39
N ASN A 229 7.05 9.07 44.71
CA ASN A 229 6.97 7.68 45.23
C ASN A 229 6.45 6.48 44.37
N ILE A 230 7.31 5.50 43.97
CA ILE A 230 7.82 4.23 44.62
C ILE A 230 7.01 2.98 44.13
N PRO A 231 7.54 1.73 43.96
CA PRO A 231 8.93 1.18 43.98
C PRO A 231 9.35 0.27 42.79
N LEU A 232 10.65 -0.05 42.76
CA LEU A 232 11.33 -1.14 42.03
C LEU A 232 11.21 -2.54 42.69
N GLY A 233 11.41 -3.59 41.87
CA GLY A 233 12.02 -4.89 42.24
C GLY A 233 12.35 -5.70 40.96
N ALA A 234 13.62 -5.79 40.50
CA ALA A 234 14.66 -6.83 40.76
C ALA A 234 14.30 -8.24 40.22
N ARG A 235 15.10 -9.06 39.52
CA ARG A 235 16.50 -9.16 39.00
C ARG A 235 16.49 -10.27 37.90
N SER A 236 17.23 -10.14 36.78
CA SER A 236 18.45 -10.91 36.37
C SER A 236 18.31 -12.46 36.35
N VAL A 237 18.75 -13.31 35.39
CA VAL A 237 19.96 -13.37 34.52
C VAL A 237 19.71 -14.48 33.44
N GLY A 238 20.36 -14.42 32.26
CA GLY A 238 20.89 -15.64 31.59
C GLY A 238 20.33 -16.05 30.22
N ALA A 239 21.13 -15.83 29.17
CA ALA A 239 21.17 -16.64 27.92
C ALA A 239 22.12 -17.87 28.16
N PRO A 240 22.35 -18.87 27.26
CA PRO A 240 22.11 -18.87 25.80
C PRO A 240 21.78 -20.24 25.08
N LEU A 241 21.52 -20.12 23.75
CA LEU A 241 21.84 -21.01 22.60
C LEU A 241 21.27 -22.46 22.40
N LEU A 242 20.66 -22.63 21.22
CA LEU A 242 20.64 -23.76 20.22
C LEU A 242 20.17 -25.18 20.61
N LEU A 243 19.27 -25.79 19.81
CA LEU A 243 19.61 -26.77 18.74
C LEU A 243 18.34 -27.47 18.15
N TRP A 244 18.48 -27.90 16.89
CA TRP A 244 17.59 -28.59 15.94
C TRP A 244 16.66 -29.75 16.37
N GLY A 245 15.58 -29.88 15.57
CA GLY A 245 15.11 -31.14 14.95
C GLY A 245 14.07 -31.93 15.74
N GLN A 246 13.25 -32.82 15.21
CA GLN A 246 12.82 -33.21 13.86
C GLN A 246 11.72 -34.28 14.07
N HIS A 247 10.65 -34.26 13.28
CA HIS A 247 9.76 -35.39 12.93
C HIS A 247 9.03 -36.20 14.04
N ARG A 248 7.69 -36.31 13.87
CA ARG A 248 6.93 -37.53 13.51
C ARG A 248 5.64 -37.71 14.33
N GLY A 249 4.52 -37.94 13.64
CA GLY A 249 3.44 -38.80 14.13
C GLY A 249 2.04 -38.19 14.20
N GLU A 250 1.27 -38.29 13.11
CA GLU A 250 -0.16 -38.68 13.17
C GLU A 250 -0.24 -40.18 13.55
N PRO A 251 -1.35 -40.75 14.10
CA PRO A 251 -2.71 -40.58 13.55
C PRO A 251 -3.94 -40.67 14.51
N GLN A 252 -5.08 -40.21 13.96
CA GLN A 252 -6.46 -40.76 13.98
C GLN A 252 -7.30 -41.03 15.26
N SER A 253 -8.59 -40.72 15.04
CA SER A 253 -9.85 -41.36 15.48
C SER A 253 -10.47 -41.04 16.86
N GLU A 254 -11.59 -40.31 16.78
CA GLU A 254 -12.95 -40.79 17.14
C GLU A 254 -13.41 -40.73 18.60
N SER A 255 -14.39 -39.83 18.87
CA SER A 255 -15.65 -40.03 19.63
C SER A 255 -16.14 -38.75 20.35
N GLN A 256 -17.38 -38.36 20.07
CA GLN A 256 -18.25 -37.47 20.88
C GLN A 256 -19.05 -38.32 21.90
N PRO A 257 -19.96 -37.79 22.77
CA PRO A 257 -20.23 -36.41 23.27
C PRO A 257 -20.32 -36.38 24.84
N GLU A 258 -20.49 -35.24 25.53
CA GLU A 258 -21.77 -34.70 26.08
C GLU A 258 -21.46 -33.60 27.16
N PRO A 259 -22.45 -32.78 27.61
CA PRO A 259 -22.29 -31.36 27.95
C PRO A 259 -22.21 -31.05 29.46
N VAL A 260 -21.77 -29.83 29.79
CA VAL A 260 -21.97 -29.20 31.11
C VAL A 260 -22.17 -27.69 30.95
N ASP A 261 -23.32 -27.22 31.44
CA ASP A 261 -23.73 -25.82 31.57
C ASP A 261 -22.78 -25.00 32.45
N PRO A 262 -22.68 -23.67 32.22
CA PRO A 262 -22.29 -22.74 33.27
C PRO A 262 -23.36 -21.68 33.56
N LEU A 263 -24.01 -21.81 34.72
CA LEU A 263 -24.61 -20.69 35.46
C LEU A 263 -23.71 -20.35 36.65
N THR A 264 -22.99 -19.22 36.58
CA THR A 264 -22.72 -18.23 37.68
C THR A 264 -21.66 -17.25 37.14
N CYS A 265 -21.88 -15.93 37.08
CA CYS A 265 -21.77 -14.92 38.15
C CYS A 265 -21.49 -13.54 37.46
N PRO A 266 -21.51 -12.37 38.12
CA PRO A 266 -22.68 -11.54 38.36
C PRO A 266 -22.55 -10.11 37.78
N PHE A 267 -23.67 -9.38 37.83
CA PHE A 267 -23.80 -7.91 37.95
C PHE A 267 -22.53 -7.04 37.81
N LEU A 268 -22.58 -6.11 36.85
CA LEU A 268 -22.40 -4.68 37.12
C LEU A 268 -23.14 -3.87 36.04
N CYS A 269 -24.13 -3.12 36.51
CA CYS A 269 -24.91 -2.15 35.77
C CYS A 269 -24.16 -0.82 35.82
N ALA A 270 -24.02 -0.11 34.70
CA ALA A 270 -23.86 1.34 34.72
C ALA A 270 -24.46 1.91 33.43
N GLN A 271 -25.37 2.84 33.65
CA GLN A 271 -26.13 3.62 32.68
C GLN A 271 -25.20 4.52 31.87
N ASP A 272 -25.56 4.81 30.62
CA ASP A 272 -25.94 6.17 30.25
C ASP A 272 -26.59 6.18 28.86
N ALA A 273 -27.81 6.68 28.85
CA ALA A 273 -28.56 7.04 27.67
C ALA A 273 -28.29 8.51 27.31
N GLU A 274 -28.66 8.86 26.07
CA GLU A 274 -28.86 10.20 25.48
C GLU A 274 -27.78 10.63 24.46
N ASN A 275 -28.10 10.57 23.15
CA ASN A 275 -28.83 11.63 22.45
C ASN A 275 -29.02 11.33 20.94
N CYS A 276 -30.05 11.96 20.38
CA CYS A 276 -30.75 11.80 19.11
C CYS A 276 -29.94 11.94 17.81
N SER A 277 -30.39 11.29 16.71
CA SER A 277 -31.19 11.98 15.66
C SER A 277 -31.56 11.08 14.49
N LEU A 278 -32.81 11.24 14.08
CA LEU A 278 -33.47 10.70 12.89
C LEU A 278 -32.71 11.05 11.60
N HIS A 279 -32.85 10.25 10.54
CA HIS A 279 -33.19 10.76 9.22
C HIS A 279 -33.69 9.64 8.27
N LEU A 280 -34.74 10.02 7.56
CA LEU A 280 -35.64 9.27 6.68
C LEU A 280 -35.07 9.16 5.26
N ALA A 281 -35.32 8.06 4.54
CA ALA A 281 -35.54 8.05 3.08
C ALA A 281 -36.04 6.67 2.61
N SER A 282 -37.31 6.56 2.19
CA SER A 282 -37.73 6.33 0.78
C SER A 282 -37.61 4.86 0.32
N SER A 283 -38.56 4.18 -0.30
CA SER A 283 -39.90 4.49 -0.83
C SER A 283 -40.43 3.17 -1.44
N GLN A 284 -41.75 2.93 -1.35
CA GLN A 284 -42.59 2.19 -2.34
C GLN A 284 -42.44 0.64 -2.41
N GLN A 285 -43.49 -0.20 -2.49
CA GLN A 285 -44.91 -0.01 -2.80
C GLN A 285 -45.70 -1.36 -2.65
N LEU A 286 -47.03 -1.25 -2.46
CA LEU A 286 -48.12 -2.14 -2.96
C LEU A 286 -48.27 -3.55 -2.30
N LEU A 287 -49.42 -4.06 -1.83
CA LEU A 287 -50.85 -3.73 -1.91
C LEU A 287 -51.58 -4.49 -0.77
N SER A 288 -52.65 -3.89 -0.23
CA SER A 288 -53.71 -4.61 0.49
C SER A 288 -54.90 -4.81 -0.44
N PRO A 289 -55.73 -5.84 -0.22
CA PRO A 289 -57.16 -5.52 -0.09
C PRO A 289 -57.91 -6.29 1.01
N SER A 290 -58.82 -5.56 1.66
CA SER A 290 -60.12 -5.95 2.25
C SER A 290 -60.22 -7.06 3.30
N SER A 291 -60.68 -6.67 4.51
CA SER A 291 -61.29 -7.50 5.56
C SER A 291 -62.70 -7.99 5.16
N PRO A 292 -63.29 -9.05 5.79
CA PRO A 292 -63.88 -8.88 7.13
C PRO A 292 -63.82 -10.12 8.06
N CYS A 293 -63.77 -9.79 9.36
CA CYS A 293 -64.05 -10.56 10.58
C CYS A 293 -64.33 -12.07 10.49
N SER A 294 -63.59 -12.87 11.26
CA SER A 294 -64.15 -13.96 12.06
C SER A 294 -63.19 -14.37 13.18
N SER A 295 -63.75 -14.45 14.38
CA SER A 295 -63.22 -15.12 15.57
C SER A 295 -62.46 -16.41 15.23
N ALA A 296 -61.17 -16.46 15.55
CA ALA A 296 -60.43 -17.71 15.60
C ALA A 296 -59.70 -17.78 16.93
N SER A 297 -60.21 -18.68 17.77
CA SER A 297 -59.49 -19.35 18.87
C SER A 297 -57.98 -19.31 18.68
N ILE A 298 -57.25 -18.76 19.67
CA ILE A 298 -55.80 -18.87 19.77
C ILE A 298 -55.49 -20.37 19.86
N THR A 299 -55.10 -20.98 18.74
CA THR A 299 -54.65 -22.36 18.74
C THR A 299 -53.26 -22.40 19.34
N PRO A 300 -52.96 -23.31 20.29
CA PRO A 300 -51.69 -23.35 21.02
C PRO A 300 -50.46 -23.50 20.10
N LEU A 301 -50.66 -23.97 18.86
CA LEU A 301 -49.64 -24.09 17.83
C LEU A 301 -49.14 -22.74 17.28
N ALA A 302 -50.02 -21.74 17.14
CA ALA A 302 -49.65 -20.44 16.55
C ALA A 302 -48.82 -19.59 17.52
N SER A 303 -49.14 -19.64 18.82
CA SER A 303 -48.34 -19.01 19.88
C SER A 303 -46.96 -19.66 20.04
N GLN A 304 -46.87 -20.99 19.88
CA GLN A 304 -45.61 -21.72 19.99
C GLN A 304 -44.66 -21.35 18.84
N HIS A 305 -45.17 -21.22 17.62
CA HIS A 305 -44.37 -20.80 16.46
C HIS A 305 -43.81 -19.36 16.63
N CYS A 306 -44.58 -18.43 17.19
CA CYS A 306 -44.11 -17.07 17.46
C CYS A 306 -42.94 -17.04 18.47
N LEU A 307 -43.04 -17.82 19.56
CA LEU A 307 -41.95 -17.95 20.53
C LEU A 307 -40.70 -18.56 19.90
N GLN A 308 -40.86 -19.55 19.03
CA GLN A 308 -39.74 -20.18 18.34
C GLN A 308 -39.01 -19.21 17.40
N LEU A 309 -39.75 -18.34 16.70
CA LEU A 309 -39.16 -17.29 15.87
C LEU A 309 -38.40 -16.26 16.71
N LEU A 310 -38.96 -15.80 17.83
CA LEU A 310 -38.27 -14.87 18.74
C LEU A 310 -37.00 -15.48 19.34
N GLN A 311 -37.04 -16.76 19.74
CA GLN A 311 -35.86 -17.46 20.22
C GLN A 311 -34.77 -17.54 19.15
N GLN A 312 -35.15 -17.84 17.91
CA GLN A 312 -34.20 -17.90 16.80
C GLN A 312 -33.61 -16.53 16.46
N GLN A 313 -34.42 -15.46 16.52
CA GLN A 313 -33.94 -14.08 16.37
C GLN A 313 -32.95 -13.69 17.48
N LEU A 314 -33.24 -14.03 18.75
CA LEU A 314 -32.36 -13.73 19.87
C LEU A 314 -31.02 -14.48 19.74
N LEU A 315 -31.06 -15.75 19.34
CA LEU A 315 -29.86 -16.56 19.13
C LEU A 315 -29.01 -15.98 17.98
N GLN A 316 -29.66 -15.54 16.89
CA GLN A 316 -28.97 -14.85 15.80
C GLN A 316 -28.33 -13.54 16.28
N GLN A 317 -29.03 -12.74 17.09
CA GLN A 317 -28.50 -11.49 17.63
C GLN A 317 -27.32 -11.72 18.58
N GLN A 318 -27.39 -12.76 19.42
CA GLN A 318 -26.29 -13.15 20.30
C GLN A 318 -25.05 -13.56 19.50
N GLN A 319 -25.23 -14.39 18.46
CA GLN A 319 -24.12 -14.82 17.61
C GLN A 319 -23.47 -13.64 16.89
N GLN A 320 -24.26 -12.70 16.37
CA GLN A 320 -23.74 -11.48 15.73
C GLN A 320 -22.95 -10.62 16.72
N THR A 321 -23.46 -10.46 17.94
CA THR A 321 -22.77 -9.70 19.00
C THR A 321 -21.45 -10.36 19.39
N GLN A 322 -21.42 -11.70 19.53
CA GLN A 322 -20.21 -12.44 19.86
C GLN A 322 -19.14 -12.29 18.77
N VAL A 323 -19.53 -12.34 17.51
CA VAL A 323 -18.61 -12.11 16.37
C VAL A 323 -18.07 -10.67 16.38
N ALA A 324 -18.93 -9.68 16.62
CA ALA A 324 -18.50 -8.28 16.71
C ALA A 324 -17.51 -8.06 17.87
N VAL A 325 -17.76 -8.64 19.03
CA VAL A 325 -16.86 -8.58 20.19
C VAL A 325 -15.52 -9.23 19.88
N ALA A 326 -15.50 -10.40 19.23
CA ALA A 326 -14.27 -11.06 18.83
C ALA A 326 -13.45 -10.22 17.83
N GLN A 327 -14.12 -9.54 16.89
CA GLN A 327 -13.47 -8.62 15.95
C GLN A 327 -12.83 -7.43 16.67
N VAL A 328 -13.50 -6.83 17.65
CA VAL A 328 -12.95 -5.72 18.44
C VAL A 328 -11.72 -6.15 19.24
N HIS A 329 -11.74 -7.34 19.85
CA HIS A 329 -10.58 -7.87 20.57
C HIS A 329 -9.40 -8.09 19.63
N LEU A 330 -9.63 -8.67 18.45
CA LEU A 330 -8.58 -8.85 17.45
C LEU A 330 -7.97 -7.52 17.00
N LEU A 331 -8.79 -6.49 16.76
CA LEU A 331 -8.31 -5.16 16.39
C LEU A 331 -7.50 -4.50 17.52
N LYS A 332 -7.95 -4.67 18.78
CA LYS A 332 -7.21 -4.19 19.95
C LYS A 332 -5.84 -4.85 20.08
N ASP A 333 -5.77 -6.17 19.89
CA ASP A 333 -4.51 -6.91 19.93
C ASP A 333 -3.58 -6.52 18.78
N GLN A 334 -4.12 -6.29 17.58
CA GLN A 334 -3.35 -5.77 16.45
C GLN A 334 -2.78 -4.38 16.74
N LEU A 335 -3.57 -3.49 17.33
CA LEU A 335 -3.11 -2.15 17.69
C LEU A 335 -2.03 -2.21 18.79
N ALA A 336 -2.18 -3.08 19.78
CA ALA A 336 -1.19 -3.31 20.81
C ALA A 336 0.13 -3.86 20.24
N ALA A 337 0.06 -4.81 19.31
CA ALA A 337 1.23 -5.35 18.63
C ALA A 337 1.93 -4.29 17.76
N GLU A 338 1.18 -3.50 17.01
CA GLU A 338 1.70 -2.43 16.15
C GLU A 338 2.38 -1.32 16.98
N THR A 339 1.76 -0.93 18.10
CA THR A 339 2.35 0.07 19.02
C THR A 339 3.63 -0.44 19.67
N ALA A 340 3.69 -1.71 20.08
CA ALA A 340 4.92 -2.33 20.58
C ALA A 340 6.03 -2.37 19.52
N ALA A 341 5.71 -2.81 18.29
CA ALA A 341 6.65 -2.85 17.18
C ALA A 341 7.18 -1.44 16.83
N ARG A 342 6.32 -0.41 16.89
CA ARG A 342 6.70 0.99 16.68
C ARG A 342 7.66 1.48 17.76
N ILE A 343 7.42 1.18 19.03
CA ILE A 343 8.31 1.56 20.14
C ILE A 343 9.68 0.88 19.97
N GLU A 344 9.72 -0.40 19.62
CA GLU A 344 10.96 -1.12 19.39
C GLU A 344 11.75 -0.54 18.20
N ALA A 345 11.08 -0.23 17.10
CA ALA A 345 11.71 0.42 15.94
C ALA A 345 12.30 1.79 16.31
N GLN A 346 11.56 2.61 17.09
CA GLN A 346 12.06 3.89 17.57
C GLN A 346 13.29 3.74 18.49
N ALA A 347 13.30 2.73 19.36
CA ALA A 347 14.45 2.45 20.21
C ALA A 347 15.69 2.06 19.38
N ARG A 348 15.53 1.23 18.35
CA ARG A 348 16.61 0.85 17.43
C ARG A 348 17.17 2.06 16.68
N VAL A 349 16.32 2.97 16.20
CA VAL A 349 16.76 4.20 15.53
C VAL A 349 17.54 5.10 16.50
N ARG A 350 17.03 5.30 17.72
CA ARG A 350 17.75 6.09 18.74
C ARG A 350 19.13 5.51 19.04
N GLN A 351 19.24 4.18 19.17
CA GLN A 351 20.52 3.51 19.38
C GLN A 351 21.49 3.76 18.21
N LEU A 352 21.00 3.63 16.97
CA LEU A 352 21.83 3.90 15.79
C LEU A 352 22.31 5.35 15.71
N LEU A 353 21.46 6.31 16.10
CA LEU A 353 21.84 7.73 16.15
C LEU A 353 22.93 7.99 17.18
N LEU A 354 22.83 7.37 18.36
CA LEU A 354 23.88 7.46 19.39
C LEU A 354 25.19 6.85 18.88
N THR A 355 25.16 5.65 18.28
CA THR A 355 26.37 5.04 17.74
C THR A 355 27.00 5.86 16.61
N ASN A 356 26.19 6.46 15.74
CA ASN A 356 26.71 7.33 14.68
C ASN A 356 27.35 8.60 15.26
N ARG A 357 26.75 9.18 16.30
CA ARG A 357 27.34 10.32 17.02
C ARG A 357 28.71 9.97 17.59
N ASP A 358 28.84 8.83 18.26
CA ASP A 358 30.11 8.39 18.85
C ASP A 358 31.18 8.12 17.78
N LEU A 359 30.81 7.46 16.68
CA LEU A 359 31.72 7.23 15.55
C LEU A 359 32.21 8.55 14.94
N LEU A 360 31.31 9.53 14.76
CA LEU A 360 31.69 10.84 14.25
C LEU A 360 32.64 11.58 15.21
N GLN A 361 32.43 11.45 16.51
CA GLN A 361 33.36 12.00 17.52
C GLN A 361 34.73 11.34 17.40
N HIS A 362 34.81 10.02 17.27
CA HIS A 362 36.07 9.31 17.08
C HIS A 362 36.78 9.70 15.78
N VAL A 363 36.06 9.78 14.66
CA VAL A 363 36.62 10.25 13.38
C VAL A 363 37.14 11.67 13.53
N SER A 364 36.41 12.56 14.20
CA SER A 364 36.86 13.95 14.41
C SER A 364 38.16 14.03 15.22
N LEU A 365 38.33 13.16 16.22
CA LEU A 365 39.56 13.07 17.01
C LEU A 365 40.73 12.56 16.17
N LEU A 366 40.50 11.51 15.36
CA LEU A 366 41.52 10.96 14.47
C LEU A 366 41.94 11.98 13.40
N VAL A 367 40.99 12.70 12.81
CA VAL A 367 41.28 13.79 11.86
C VAL A 367 42.14 14.86 12.53
N ARG A 368 41.81 15.29 13.76
CA ARG A 368 42.64 16.25 14.50
C ARG A 368 44.07 15.73 14.72
N GLN A 369 44.23 14.46 15.12
CA GLN A 369 45.55 13.87 15.31
C GLN A 369 46.36 13.81 14.00
N LEU A 370 45.71 13.41 12.89
CA LEU A 370 46.35 13.42 11.58
C LEU A 370 46.78 14.83 11.15
N THR A 371 45.93 15.85 11.33
CA THR A 371 46.31 17.23 10.99
C THR A 371 47.50 17.75 11.81
N VAL A 372 47.63 17.32 13.07
CA VAL A 372 48.80 17.65 13.90
C VAL A 372 50.06 16.93 13.43
N LEU A 373 49.93 15.69 12.95
CA LEU A 373 51.05 14.93 12.40
C LEU A 373 51.48 15.45 11.02
N GLU A 374 50.55 15.88 10.17
CA GLU A 374 50.83 16.47 8.87
C GLU A 374 51.49 17.87 8.98
N ALA A 375 51.25 18.58 10.09
CA ALA A 375 51.84 19.89 10.35
C ALA A 375 53.27 19.82 10.96
N ARG A 376 53.79 18.62 11.24
CA ARG A 376 55.16 18.36 11.68
C ARG A 376 55.98 17.80 10.53
#